data_AF-A0AAV8H4Z3-F1
#
_entry.id   AF-A0AAV8H4Z3-F1
#
_cell.length_a   1.000
_cell.length_b   1.000
_cell.length_c   1.000
_cell.angle_alpha   90.00
_cell.angle_beta   90.00
_cell.angle_gamma   90.00
#
_symmetry.space_group_name_H-M   'P 1'
#
loop_
_entity.id
_entity.type
_entity.pdbx_description
1 polymer ?
#
loop_
_entity_poly.entity_id
_entity_poly.type
_entity_poly.pdbx_seq_one_letter_code
_entity_poly.pdbx_strand_id
1 'polypeptide(L)'
;MKPISSNMQFMITTFLSLCVLFISPASTRGDIEEEAGFNYVPGSDIGPDRWGVINENWTTCGTGREQSPIDITEERIQEQPDLGRLLQKYQPARAALKNQHTYLEVEWNGNAGSITIDETRYNVIQFHWHSPSEHTINGQRYDLEMHIVHQNIDNETARAVVAVLYAYGHPDPFITKLEPLIRNANNVEEQPIGLVDPREAQGINTTKYYRYMGSLTVPPCTEGVVWTVLDKIRTVSTEQVNLMKQALPEEFKNNSRPLQNIYDRTIGLHQI
;
A
#
# COMPACT_ATOMS: atom_id res chain seq x y z
N MET A 1 81.91 11.64 -16.09
CA MET A 1 80.95 11.22 -15.06
C MET A 1 79.60 10.98 -15.73
N LYS A 2 78.99 9.82 -15.50
CA LYS A 2 77.84 9.25 -16.25
C LYS A 2 76.56 10.09 -16.10
N PRO A 3 75.68 10.16 -17.13
CA PRO A 3 74.27 10.49 -16.93
C PRO A 3 73.47 9.23 -16.58
N ILE A 4 72.51 9.38 -15.68
CA ILE A 4 71.59 8.33 -15.21
C ILE A 4 70.32 8.36 -16.07
N SER A 5 69.94 7.20 -16.60
CA SER A 5 68.62 6.92 -17.19
C SER A 5 67.82 6.02 -16.26
N SER A 6 66.50 6.24 -16.18
CA SER A 6 65.44 5.20 -16.15
C SER A 6 64.08 5.93 -16.07
N ASN A 7 63.27 5.91 -17.13
CA ASN A 7 62.22 4.92 -17.45
C ASN A 7 61.03 4.96 -16.48
N MET A 8 60.05 5.78 -16.85
CA MET A 8 58.71 5.80 -16.26
C MET A 8 57.80 4.88 -17.08
N GLN A 9 57.35 3.78 -16.48
CA GLN A 9 56.55 2.75 -17.14
C GLN A 9 55.07 2.99 -16.84
N PHE A 10 54.28 3.35 -17.87
CA PHE A 10 52.83 3.46 -17.80
C PHE A 10 52.20 2.06 -17.79
N MET A 11 51.42 1.74 -16.77
CA MET A 11 50.64 0.51 -16.67
C MET A 11 49.20 0.81 -17.11
N ILE A 12 48.80 0.30 -18.28
CA ILE A 12 47.42 0.38 -18.78
C ILE A 12 46.74 -0.94 -18.41
N THR A 13 45.79 -0.91 -17.49
CA THR A 13 44.91 -2.04 -17.16
C THR A 13 43.61 -1.91 -17.95
N THR A 14 43.40 -2.80 -18.91
CA THR A 14 42.13 -2.95 -19.64
C THR A 14 41.18 -3.86 -18.85
N PHE A 15 40.05 -3.33 -18.40
CA PHE A 15 38.96 -4.11 -17.80
C PHE A 15 38.01 -4.59 -18.91
N LEU A 16 38.01 -5.88 -19.21
CA LEU A 16 36.94 -6.52 -19.99
C LEU A 16 35.75 -6.76 -19.06
N SER A 17 34.65 -6.04 -19.25
CA SER A 17 33.38 -6.30 -18.58
C SER A 17 32.62 -7.40 -19.32
N LEU A 18 32.53 -8.59 -18.73
CA LEU A 18 31.63 -9.65 -19.15
C LEU A 18 30.20 -9.25 -18.72
N CYS A 19 29.37 -8.81 -19.66
CA CYS A 19 27.92 -8.71 -19.44
C CYS A 19 27.32 -10.12 -19.50
N VAL A 20 27.17 -10.75 -18.34
CA VAL A 20 26.30 -11.93 -18.18
C VAL A 20 24.87 -11.39 -18.08
N LEU A 21 24.07 -11.63 -19.13
CA LEU A 21 22.63 -11.39 -19.11
C LEU A 21 22.00 -12.41 -18.14
N PHE A 22 21.76 -11.99 -16.90
CA PHE A 22 20.90 -12.74 -15.98
C PHE A 22 19.46 -12.60 -16.46
N ILE A 23 18.96 -13.61 -17.14
CA ILE A 23 17.53 -13.80 -17.33
C ILE A 23 17.03 -14.35 -15.98
N SER A 24 16.42 -13.50 -15.15
CA SER A 24 15.76 -13.96 -13.94
C SER A 24 14.63 -14.92 -14.31
N PRO A 25 14.60 -16.14 -13.77
CA PRO A 25 13.47 -17.03 -13.98
C PRO A 25 12.22 -16.43 -13.32
N ALA A 26 11.04 -16.70 -13.89
CA ALA A 26 9.77 -16.36 -13.26
C ALA A 26 9.72 -17.01 -11.87
N SER A 27 9.52 -16.21 -10.82
CA SER A 27 9.44 -16.64 -9.42
C SER A 27 8.32 -17.68 -9.25
N THR A 28 8.63 -18.82 -8.63
CA THR A 28 7.63 -19.87 -8.38
C THR A 28 6.84 -19.57 -7.11
N ARG A 29 5.70 -20.23 -6.93
CA ARG A 29 4.83 -20.07 -5.75
C ARG A 29 5.58 -20.19 -4.40
N GLY A 30 6.53 -21.13 -4.31
CA GLY A 30 7.32 -21.31 -3.09
C GLY A 30 8.31 -20.16 -2.84
N ASP A 31 8.85 -19.58 -3.91
CA ASP A 31 9.83 -18.49 -3.83
C ASP A 31 9.19 -17.20 -3.29
N ILE A 32 7.92 -16.93 -3.61
CA ILE A 32 7.20 -15.73 -3.15
C ILE A 32 6.80 -15.84 -1.67
N GLU A 33 6.31 -16.99 -1.21
CA GLU A 33 6.01 -17.19 0.22
C GLU A 33 7.29 -17.19 1.07
N GLU A 34 8.39 -17.74 0.55
CA GLU A 34 9.71 -17.72 1.19
C GLU A 34 10.31 -16.30 1.23
N GLU A 35 10.11 -15.50 0.18
CA GLU A 35 10.55 -14.10 0.12
C GLU A 35 9.70 -13.17 1.01
N ALA A 36 8.37 -13.32 1.01
CA ALA A 36 7.46 -12.51 1.83
C ALA A 36 7.49 -12.93 3.31
N GLY A 37 7.66 -14.23 3.59
CA GLY A 37 7.66 -14.79 4.93
C GLY A 37 6.30 -14.83 5.63
N PHE A 38 5.20 -14.51 4.93
CA PHE A 38 3.83 -14.55 5.44
C PHE A 38 2.80 -14.79 4.33
N ASN A 39 1.58 -15.19 4.70
CA ASN A 39 0.44 -15.21 3.79
C ASN A 39 -0.87 -14.76 4.47
N TYR A 40 -1.99 -14.81 3.74
CA TYR A 40 -3.34 -14.47 4.25
C TYR A 40 -4.25 -15.69 4.49
N VAL A 41 -3.71 -16.91 4.40
CA VAL A 41 -4.51 -18.13 4.51
C VAL A 41 -4.85 -18.40 5.98
N PRO A 42 -6.15 -18.41 6.37
CA PRO A 42 -6.53 -18.63 7.76
C PRO A 42 -6.06 -19.99 8.28
N GLY A 43 -5.41 -20.01 9.45
CA GLY A 43 -4.91 -21.23 10.09
C GLY A 43 -3.64 -21.82 9.47
N SER A 44 -3.02 -21.13 8.50
CA SER A 44 -1.67 -21.46 8.03
C SER A 44 -0.62 -21.12 9.09
N ASP A 45 0.50 -21.85 9.11
CA ASP A 45 1.61 -21.60 10.04
C ASP A 45 2.21 -20.19 9.89
N ILE A 46 2.05 -19.57 8.72
CA ILE A 46 2.51 -18.21 8.37
C ILE A 46 1.33 -17.25 8.09
N GLY A 47 0.12 -17.61 8.52
CA GLY A 47 -1.10 -16.83 8.33
C GLY A 47 -1.26 -15.65 9.31
N PRO A 48 -2.28 -14.80 9.14
CA PRO A 48 -2.43 -13.54 9.88
C PRO A 48 -2.50 -13.66 11.41
N ASP A 49 -3.03 -14.77 11.93
CA ASP A 49 -3.07 -15.07 13.36
C ASP A 49 -1.70 -15.44 13.96
N ARG A 50 -0.72 -15.70 13.09
CA ARG A 50 0.64 -16.15 13.44
C ARG A 50 1.72 -15.12 13.14
N TRP A 51 1.43 -14.05 12.39
CA TRP A 51 2.43 -13.03 12.01
C TRP A 51 3.27 -12.51 13.19
N GLY A 52 2.67 -12.33 14.36
CA GLY A 52 3.37 -11.85 15.56
C GLY A 52 4.34 -12.82 16.22
N VAL A 53 4.34 -14.10 15.82
CA VAL A 53 5.18 -15.15 16.43
C VAL A 53 6.14 -15.84 15.46
N ILE A 54 5.97 -15.62 14.15
CA ILE A 54 6.83 -16.21 13.11
C ILE A 54 8.09 -15.38 12.84
N ASN A 55 8.11 -14.11 13.24
CA ASN A 55 9.26 -13.22 13.10
C ASN A 55 9.34 -12.27 14.32
N GLU A 56 10.51 -12.18 14.95
CA GLU A 56 10.74 -11.34 16.14
C GLU A 56 10.49 -9.84 15.88
N ASN A 57 10.69 -9.38 14.65
CA ASN A 57 10.45 -8.00 14.24
C ASN A 57 8.96 -7.70 14.01
N TRP A 58 8.10 -8.71 14.04
CA TRP A 58 6.66 -8.59 13.75
C TRP A 58 5.80 -8.75 15.00
N THR A 59 6.41 -8.81 16.19
CA THR A 59 5.72 -9.01 17.48
C THR A 59 4.50 -8.10 17.67
N THR A 60 4.58 -6.85 17.21
CA THR A 60 3.47 -5.87 17.23
C THR A 60 2.20 -6.38 16.55
N CYS A 61 2.32 -7.23 15.51
CA CYS A 61 1.17 -7.84 14.85
C CYS A 61 0.30 -8.69 15.79
N GLY A 62 0.89 -9.26 16.85
CA GLY A 62 0.17 -10.09 17.83
C GLY A 62 -0.05 -9.42 19.19
N THR A 63 0.75 -8.43 19.56
CA THR A 63 0.70 -7.79 20.90
C THR A 63 0.14 -6.37 20.88
N GLY A 64 0.07 -5.74 19.70
CA GLY A 64 -0.42 -4.39 19.51
C GLY A 64 -1.88 -4.22 19.94
N ARG A 65 -2.22 -3.02 20.43
CA ARG A 65 -3.58 -2.65 20.88
C ARG A 65 -4.23 -1.56 20.04
N GLU A 66 -3.49 -1.02 19.08
CA GLU A 66 -3.96 -0.07 18.08
C GLU A 66 -3.86 -0.68 16.68
N GLN A 67 -4.12 -1.99 16.56
CA GLN A 67 -4.03 -2.69 15.28
C GLN A 67 -5.17 -2.33 14.31
N SER A 68 -4.87 -2.41 13.02
CA SER A 68 -5.79 -2.24 11.89
C SER A 68 -5.85 -3.52 11.05
N PRO A 69 -6.94 -3.77 10.29
CA PRO A 69 -8.15 -2.97 10.16
C PRO A 69 -9.12 -3.13 11.35
N ILE A 70 -10.13 -2.27 11.44
CA ILE A 70 -11.21 -2.36 12.44
C ILE A 70 -12.59 -2.31 11.78
N ASP A 71 -13.61 -2.74 12.53
CA ASP A 71 -15.01 -2.46 12.18
C ASP A 71 -15.38 -1.05 12.64
N ILE A 72 -15.87 -0.23 11.72
CA ILE A 72 -16.37 1.11 12.00
C ILE A 72 -17.84 0.99 12.38
N THR A 73 -18.10 1.01 13.69
CA THR A 73 -19.43 0.82 14.26
C THR A 73 -20.03 2.13 14.75
N GLU A 74 -21.35 2.30 14.58
CA GLU A 74 -22.10 3.45 15.10
C GLU A 74 -21.88 3.70 16.60
N GLU A 75 -21.77 2.65 17.41
CA GLU A 75 -21.52 2.77 18.86
C GLU A 75 -20.18 3.44 19.19
N ARG A 76 -19.18 3.26 18.33
CA ARG A 76 -17.80 3.73 18.57
C ARG A 76 -17.51 5.07 17.90
N ILE A 77 -18.44 5.53 17.05
CA ILE A 77 -18.34 6.80 16.35
C ILE A 77 -18.61 7.96 17.32
N GLN A 78 -17.75 8.96 17.27
CA GLN A 78 -17.91 10.23 17.95
C GLN A 78 -17.83 11.35 16.92
N GLU A 79 -18.87 12.17 16.85
CA GLU A 79 -18.85 13.40 16.04
C GLU A 79 -17.71 14.30 16.50
N GLN A 80 -16.83 14.65 15.57
CA GLN A 80 -15.67 15.50 15.80
C GLN A 80 -15.58 16.51 14.65
N PRO A 81 -16.41 17.56 14.66
CA PRO A 81 -16.39 18.59 13.62
C PRO A 81 -15.02 19.30 13.53
N ASP A 82 -14.31 19.40 14.65
CA ASP A 82 -12.99 20.02 14.77
C ASP A 82 -11.88 19.29 13.99
N LEU A 83 -12.11 18.05 13.55
CA LEU A 83 -11.21 17.35 12.62
C LEU A 83 -11.01 18.13 11.30
N GLY A 84 -12.01 18.94 10.93
CA GLY A 84 -11.99 19.74 9.72
C GLY A 84 -11.97 18.91 8.42
N ARG A 85 -11.98 19.61 7.29
CA ARG A 85 -11.90 18.96 5.98
C ARG A 85 -10.53 18.33 5.79
N LEU A 86 -10.47 17.15 5.17
CA LEU A 86 -9.21 16.55 4.75
C LEU A 86 -8.50 17.50 3.76
N LEU A 87 -7.39 18.10 4.19
CA LEU A 87 -6.67 19.10 3.41
C LEU A 87 -5.73 18.42 2.41
N GLN A 88 -6.21 18.23 1.18
CA GLN A 88 -5.46 17.57 0.11
C GLN A 88 -4.82 18.61 -0.83
N LYS A 89 -3.50 18.56 -0.95
CA LYS A 89 -2.70 19.37 -1.89
C LYS A 89 -1.92 18.44 -2.82
N TYR A 90 -2.67 17.63 -3.56
CA TYR A 90 -2.12 16.73 -4.58
C TYR A 90 -1.80 17.47 -5.88
N GLN A 91 -0.83 16.92 -6.62
CA GLN A 91 -0.45 17.37 -7.95
C GLN A 91 -0.04 16.18 -8.82
N PRO A 92 -0.19 16.26 -10.16
CA PRO A 92 0.27 15.21 -11.05
C PRO A 92 1.77 14.96 -10.94
N ALA A 93 2.18 13.69 -10.86
CA ALA A 93 3.58 13.28 -10.89
C ALA A 93 3.73 11.96 -11.65
N ARG A 94 4.97 11.60 -12.02
CA ARG A 94 5.23 10.34 -12.71
C ARG A 94 4.95 9.18 -11.76
N ALA A 95 4.26 8.16 -12.25
CA ALA A 95 3.95 6.96 -11.48
C ALA A 95 4.20 5.68 -12.28
N ALA A 96 4.36 4.57 -11.56
CA ALA A 96 4.47 3.23 -12.11
C ALA A 96 3.52 2.28 -11.37
N LEU A 97 2.94 1.34 -12.11
CA LEU A 97 2.26 0.18 -11.53
C LEU A 97 3.34 -0.83 -11.14
N LYS A 98 3.29 -1.32 -9.91
CA LYS A 98 4.15 -2.40 -9.43
C LYS A 98 3.34 -3.60 -8.96
N ASN A 99 3.84 -4.79 -9.27
CA ASN A 99 3.39 -6.03 -8.65
C ASN A 99 4.32 -6.38 -7.50
N GLN A 100 3.86 -6.19 -6.27
CA GLN A 100 4.64 -6.52 -5.06
C GLN A 100 4.47 -7.97 -4.62
N HIS A 101 3.90 -8.80 -5.50
CA HIS A 101 3.49 -10.20 -5.29
C HIS A 101 2.42 -10.41 -4.21
N THR A 102 2.31 -9.53 -3.23
CA THR A 102 1.33 -9.56 -2.13
C THR A 102 0.14 -8.62 -2.38
N TYR A 103 0.36 -7.59 -3.20
CA TYR A 103 -0.64 -6.63 -3.67
C TYR A 103 -0.13 -5.94 -4.95
N LEU A 104 -1.05 -5.30 -5.66
CA LEU A 104 -0.71 -4.36 -6.73
C LEU A 104 -0.68 -2.95 -6.15
N GLU A 105 0.31 -2.15 -6.55
CA GLU A 105 0.41 -0.76 -6.14
C GLU A 105 0.73 0.16 -7.30
N VAL A 106 0.41 1.44 -7.11
CA VAL A 106 0.91 2.52 -7.94
C VAL A 106 1.79 3.41 -7.06
N GLU A 107 3.05 3.49 -7.42
CA GLU A 107 4.07 4.29 -6.72
C GLU A 107 4.38 5.55 -7.52
N TRP A 108 4.48 6.70 -6.83
CA TRP A 108 4.90 7.95 -7.44
C TRP A 108 6.41 8.14 -7.36
N ASN A 109 7.03 8.28 -8.53
CA ASN A 109 8.45 8.59 -8.71
C ASN A 109 8.68 10.11 -8.73
N GLY A 110 8.28 10.80 -7.66
CA GLY A 110 8.41 12.23 -7.51
C GLY A 110 7.39 12.84 -6.55
N ASN A 111 7.38 14.16 -6.44
CA ASN A 111 6.45 14.87 -5.56
C ASN A 111 5.03 14.91 -6.17
N ALA A 112 4.16 14.00 -5.71
CA ALA A 112 2.73 13.95 -6.04
C ALA A 112 1.85 14.80 -5.10
N GLY A 113 2.47 15.56 -4.21
CA GLY A 113 1.79 16.40 -3.22
C GLY A 113 1.56 15.68 -1.90
N SER A 114 0.59 16.16 -1.13
CA SER A 114 0.47 15.78 0.28
C SER A 114 -0.93 15.99 0.84
N ILE A 115 -1.16 15.39 2.02
CA ILE A 115 -2.23 15.78 2.93
C ILE A 115 -1.68 16.53 4.14
N THR A 116 -2.53 17.29 4.82
CA THR A 116 -2.22 17.92 6.10
C THR A 116 -3.25 17.50 7.15
N ILE A 117 -2.77 16.97 8.28
CA ILE A 117 -3.57 16.54 9.44
C ILE A 117 -2.94 17.21 10.66
N ASP A 118 -3.70 17.99 11.43
CA ASP A 118 -3.24 18.66 12.65
C ASP A 118 -1.90 19.39 12.45
N GLU A 119 -1.86 20.25 11.42
CA GLU A 119 -0.68 21.01 10.97
C GLU A 119 0.52 20.16 10.48
N THR A 120 0.43 18.84 10.60
CA THR A 120 1.45 17.89 10.17
C THR A 120 1.24 17.48 8.72
N ARG A 121 2.29 17.57 7.92
CA ARG A 121 2.24 17.28 6.49
C ARG A 121 2.73 15.87 6.19
N TYR A 122 1.97 15.16 5.34
CA TYR A 122 2.31 13.82 4.88
C TYR A 122 2.31 13.78 3.35
N ASN A 123 3.46 13.52 2.73
CA ASN A 123 3.57 13.35 1.28
C ASN A 123 2.95 12.03 0.85
N VAL A 124 2.16 12.03 -0.22
CA VAL A 124 1.65 10.79 -0.80
C VAL A 124 2.78 10.04 -1.50
N ILE A 125 2.88 8.73 -1.26
CA ILE A 125 3.98 7.89 -1.79
C ILE A 125 3.47 6.79 -2.71
N GLN A 126 2.36 6.13 -2.35
CA GLN A 126 1.74 5.10 -3.17
C GLN A 126 0.25 4.97 -2.86
N PHE A 127 -0.46 4.22 -3.71
CA PHE A 127 -1.65 3.51 -3.27
C PHE A 127 -1.63 2.06 -3.72
N HIS A 128 -2.36 1.21 -3.01
CA HIS A 128 -2.50 -0.21 -3.31
C HIS A 128 -3.93 -0.67 -2.99
N TRP A 129 -4.25 -1.90 -3.39
CA TRP A 129 -5.58 -2.49 -3.17
C TRP A 129 -5.56 -3.80 -2.39
N HIS A 130 -6.61 -3.96 -1.61
CA HIS A 130 -7.00 -5.19 -0.94
C HIS A 130 -8.35 -5.68 -1.46
N SER A 131 -8.48 -6.98 -1.70
CA SER A 131 -9.76 -7.60 -2.07
C SER A 131 -10.00 -8.88 -1.26
N PRO A 132 -11.10 -9.00 -0.48
CA PRO A 132 -12.11 -7.96 -0.21
C PRO A 132 -11.56 -6.73 0.54
N SER A 133 -12.42 -5.78 0.93
CA SER A 133 -11.98 -4.71 1.84
C SER A 133 -11.38 -5.27 3.10
N GLU A 134 -10.51 -4.52 3.77
CA GLU A 134 -9.96 -4.85 5.08
C GLU A 134 -10.88 -4.32 6.18
N HIS A 135 -11.23 -3.03 6.10
CA HIS A 135 -12.22 -2.41 6.98
C HIS A 135 -13.63 -2.90 6.68
N THR A 136 -14.47 -2.79 7.71
CA THR A 136 -15.91 -2.95 7.59
C THR A 136 -16.61 -1.72 8.16
N ILE A 137 -17.85 -1.48 7.74
CA ILE A 137 -18.73 -0.47 8.33
C ILE A 137 -19.96 -1.21 8.85
N ASN A 138 -20.23 -1.13 10.16
CA ASN A 138 -21.31 -1.84 10.83
C ASN A 138 -21.35 -3.34 10.46
N GLY A 139 -20.19 -3.99 10.44
CA GLY A 139 -20.03 -5.40 10.07
C GLY A 139 -20.13 -5.69 8.57
N GLN A 140 -20.45 -4.71 7.72
CA GLN A 140 -20.48 -4.89 6.26
C GLN A 140 -19.06 -4.83 5.69
N ARG A 141 -18.64 -5.93 5.06
CA ARG A 141 -17.44 -6.00 4.23
C ARG A 141 -17.74 -5.61 2.79
N TYR A 142 -16.81 -4.92 2.17
CA TYR A 142 -16.89 -4.41 0.81
C TYR A 142 -15.99 -5.23 -0.12
N ASP A 143 -16.17 -5.06 -1.43
CA ASP A 143 -15.60 -5.95 -2.44
C ASP A 143 -14.13 -5.65 -2.77
N LEU A 144 -13.71 -4.41 -2.52
CA LEU A 144 -12.34 -3.93 -2.68
C LEU A 144 -12.11 -2.73 -1.75
N GLU A 145 -10.87 -2.52 -1.33
CA GLU A 145 -10.43 -1.33 -0.62
C GLU A 145 -9.11 -0.82 -1.19
N MET A 146 -9.02 0.49 -1.42
CA MET A 146 -7.79 1.15 -1.82
C MET A 146 -7.21 1.92 -0.63
N HIS A 147 -5.92 1.75 -0.39
CA HIS A 147 -5.17 2.52 0.60
C HIS A 147 -4.26 3.51 -0.11
N ILE A 148 -4.45 4.80 0.15
CA ILE A 148 -3.55 5.85 -0.30
C ILE A 148 -2.61 6.17 0.86
N VAL A 149 -1.35 5.77 0.73
CA VAL A 149 -0.35 5.84 1.81
C VAL A 149 0.43 7.15 1.70
N HIS A 150 0.55 7.81 2.85
CA HIS A 150 1.30 9.04 3.00
C HIS A 150 2.38 8.88 4.08
N GLN A 151 3.51 9.51 3.85
CA GLN A 151 4.65 9.54 4.75
C GLN A 151 4.86 10.94 5.29
N ASN A 152 5.05 11.06 6.60
CA ASN A 152 5.35 12.33 7.25
C ASN A 152 6.68 12.91 6.71
N ILE A 153 6.70 14.23 6.48
CA ILE A 153 7.86 14.91 5.87
C ILE A 153 9.09 15.02 6.79
N ASP A 154 8.88 15.03 8.11
CA ASP A 154 9.92 15.20 9.13
C ASP A 154 10.24 13.88 9.85
N ASN A 155 9.38 12.86 9.68
CA ASN A 155 9.55 11.52 10.23
C ASN A 155 9.17 10.45 9.20
N GLU A 156 10.19 9.89 8.54
CA GLU A 156 10.02 8.88 7.49
C GLU A 156 9.39 7.56 7.96
N THR A 157 9.18 7.34 9.26
CA THR A 157 8.49 6.16 9.80
C THR A 157 7.01 6.40 10.07
N ALA A 158 6.60 7.66 10.27
CA ALA A 158 5.21 7.99 10.55
C ALA A 158 4.38 7.95 9.25
N ARG A 159 3.19 7.36 9.34
CA ARG A 159 2.29 7.15 8.20
C ARG A 159 0.90 7.74 8.47
N ALA A 160 0.26 8.18 7.40
CA ALA A 160 -1.16 8.45 7.37
C ALA A 160 -1.76 7.76 6.14
N VAL A 161 -2.91 7.11 6.29
CA VAL A 161 -3.55 6.35 5.21
C VAL A 161 -4.96 6.87 4.99
N VAL A 162 -5.29 7.13 3.73
CA VAL A 162 -6.66 7.41 3.30
C VAL A 162 -7.22 6.16 2.64
N ALA A 163 -8.29 5.60 3.18
CA ALA A 163 -8.91 4.38 2.68
C ALA A 163 -10.18 4.69 1.88
N VAL A 164 -10.36 4.00 0.77
CA VAL A 164 -11.53 4.10 -0.11
C VAL A 164 -12.14 2.72 -0.28
N LEU A 165 -13.41 2.57 0.10
CA LEU A 165 -14.16 1.32 -0.02
C LEU A 165 -14.93 1.25 -1.33
N TYR A 166 -15.06 0.05 -1.89
CA TYR A 166 -15.76 -0.20 -3.14
C TYR A 166 -16.78 -1.33 -3.01
N ALA A 167 -17.96 -1.12 -3.55
CA ALA A 167 -18.92 -2.19 -3.80
C ALA A 167 -18.93 -2.56 -5.29
N TYR A 168 -19.38 -3.77 -5.62
CA TYR A 168 -19.60 -4.14 -7.01
C TYR A 168 -20.62 -3.20 -7.69
N GLY A 169 -20.29 -2.76 -8.90
CA GLY A 169 -21.11 -1.85 -9.68
C GLY A 169 -20.47 -1.51 -11.03
N HIS A 170 -20.58 -0.26 -11.45
CA HIS A 170 -19.93 0.20 -12.68
C HIS A 170 -18.40 0.11 -12.58
N PRO A 171 -17.70 -0.16 -13.70
CA PRO A 171 -16.24 -0.16 -13.74
C PRO A 171 -15.66 1.16 -13.24
N ASP A 172 -14.62 1.05 -12.44
CA ASP A 172 -13.87 2.19 -11.96
C ASP A 172 -13.03 2.79 -13.10
N PRO A 173 -13.20 4.08 -13.45
CA PRO A 173 -12.51 4.67 -14.59
C PRO A 173 -10.99 4.70 -14.45
N PHE A 174 -10.48 4.79 -13.22
CA PHE A 174 -9.05 4.81 -12.98
C PHE A 174 -8.48 3.39 -13.15
N ILE A 175 -9.13 2.38 -12.58
CA ILE A 175 -8.72 0.98 -12.79
C ILE A 175 -8.83 0.59 -14.27
N THR A 176 -9.82 1.09 -15.02
CA THR A 176 -9.92 0.86 -16.48
C THR A 176 -8.67 1.33 -17.22
N LYS A 177 -8.04 2.45 -16.82
CA LYS A 177 -6.78 2.91 -17.43
C LYS A 177 -5.62 1.95 -17.15
N LEU A 178 -5.66 1.25 -16.02
CA LEU A 178 -4.61 0.34 -15.57
C LEU A 178 -4.78 -1.10 -16.08
N GLU A 179 -5.96 -1.49 -16.56
CA GLU A 179 -6.24 -2.87 -16.99
C GLU A 179 -5.17 -3.47 -17.95
N PRO A 180 -4.65 -2.75 -18.97
CA PRO A 180 -3.60 -3.30 -19.82
C PRO A 180 -2.32 -3.62 -19.05
N LEU A 181 -1.97 -2.79 -18.07
CA LEU A 181 -0.78 -2.96 -17.24
C LEU A 181 -0.97 -4.10 -16.24
N ILE A 182 -2.15 -4.20 -15.61
CA ILE A 182 -2.49 -5.28 -14.67
C ILE A 182 -2.47 -6.63 -15.38
N ARG A 183 -2.98 -6.73 -16.62
CA ARG A 183 -2.90 -7.97 -17.43
C ARG A 183 -1.47 -8.44 -17.68
N ASN A 184 -0.51 -7.51 -17.66
CA ASN A 184 0.91 -7.78 -17.91
C ASN A 184 1.75 -7.83 -16.62
N ALA A 185 1.13 -7.64 -15.44
CA ALA A 185 1.83 -7.52 -14.16
C ALA A 185 2.50 -8.82 -13.69
N ASN A 186 2.13 -9.98 -14.26
CA ASN A 186 2.81 -11.25 -14.02
C ASN A 186 4.10 -11.42 -14.85
N ASN A 187 4.30 -10.60 -15.89
CA ASN A 187 5.47 -10.67 -16.77
C ASN A 187 6.44 -9.52 -16.53
N VAL A 188 5.93 -8.39 -16.02
CA VAL A 188 6.69 -7.17 -15.79
C VAL A 188 6.31 -6.61 -14.42
N GLU A 189 7.27 -6.69 -13.49
CA GLU A 189 7.09 -6.26 -12.10
C GLU A 189 6.80 -4.75 -11.98
N GLU A 190 7.48 -3.91 -12.77
CA GLU A 190 7.28 -2.45 -12.75
C GLU A 190 6.99 -1.91 -14.16
N GLN A 191 5.86 -1.19 -14.30
CA GLN A 191 5.41 -0.64 -15.57
C GLN A 191 5.06 0.86 -15.43
N PRO A 192 5.66 1.76 -16.23
CA PRO A 192 5.37 3.19 -16.13
C PRO A 192 3.94 3.50 -16.61
N ILE A 193 3.20 4.28 -15.82
CA ILE A 193 1.84 4.76 -16.16
C ILE A 193 1.91 6.12 -16.86
N GLY A 194 2.93 6.91 -16.55
CA GLY A 194 3.04 8.31 -16.97
C GLY A 194 2.69 9.27 -15.84
N LEU A 195 2.09 10.42 -16.16
CA LEU A 195 1.65 11.37 -15.14
C LEU A 195 0.31 10.94 -14.54
N VAL A 196 0.27 10.75 -13.23
CA VAL A 196 -0.93 10.39 -12.47
C VAL A 196 -1.14 11.42 -11.37
N ASP A 197 -2.34 11.99 -11.33
CA ASP A 197 -2.79 12.79 -10.19
C ASP A 197 -3.44 11.89 -9.13
N PRO A 198 -3.01 11.94 -7.85
CA PRO A 198 -3.65 11.17 -6.78
C PRO A 198 -5.17 11.35 -6.68
N ARG A 199 -5.70 12.50 -7.11
CA ARG A 199 -7.14 12.78 -7.13
C ARG A 199 -7.89 11.90 -8.13
N GLU A 200 -7.26 11.53 -9.25
CA GLU A 200 -7.84 10.60 -10.21
C GLU A 200 -7.97 9.20 -9.61
N ALA A 201 -6.94 8.77 -8.88
CA ALA A 201 -6.95 7.48 -8.17
C ALA A 201 -8.00 7.48 -7.05
N GLN A 202 -8.11 8.54 -6.24
CA GLN A 202 -9.13 8.65 -5.18
C GLN A 202 -10.57 8.69 -5.72
N GLY A 203 -10.80 9.40 -6.84
CA GLY A 203 -12.07 9.43 -7.56
C GLY A 203 -13.32 9.87 -6.77
N ILE A 204 -13.14 10.36 -5.54
CA ILE A 204 -14.21 10.79 -4.64
C ILE A 204 -13.98 12.24 -4.23
N ASN A 205 -15.04 13.02 -4.34
CA ASN A 205 -15.23 14.26 -3.61
C ASN A 205 -16.24 14.00 -2.48
N THR A 206 -15.75 13.81 -1.25
CA THR A 206 -16.54 13.71 -0.02
C THR A 206 -15.89 14.56 1.06
N THR A 207 -16.70 15.15 1.92
CA THR A 207 -16.27 15.78 3.17
C THR A 207 -16.41 14.82 4.34
N LYS A 208 -17.14 13.71 4.21
CA LYS A 208 -17.42 12.81 5.31
C LYS A 208 -16.40 11.66 5.38
N TYR A 209 -15.87 11.43 6.58
CA TYR A 209 -14.87 10.39 6.81
C TYR A 209 -14.79 10.00 8.29
N TYR A 210 -14.24 8.81 8.52
CA TYR A 210 -13.89 8.30 9.84
C TYR A 210 -12.39 8.44 10.09
N ARG A 211 -12.00 8.80 11.31
CA ARG A 211 -10.62 9.01 11.75
C ARG A 211 -10.31 8.17 12.98
N TYR A 212 -9.21 7.43 12.95
CA TYR A 212 -8.73 6.72 14.14
C TYR A 212 -7.21 6.49 14.08
N MET A 213 -6.60 6.20 15.23
CA MET A 213 -5.20 5.75 15.31
C MET A 213 -5.13 4.23 15.20
N GLY A 214 -4.31 3.76 14.26
CA GLY A 214 -4.23 2.37 13.89
C GLY A 214 -2.80 1.91 13.62
N SER A 215 -2.69 0.84 12.84
CA SER A 215 -1.43 0.25 12.42
C SER A 215 -1.34 0.09 10.91
N LEU A 216 -0.16 -0.33 10.42
CA LEU A 216 -0.06 -1.01 9.14
C LEU A 216 -0.88 -2.32 9.19
N THR A 217 -1.50 -2.70 8.08
CA THR A 217 -2.29 -3.93 7.96
C THR A 217 -1.50 -5.12 7.42
N VAL A 218 -0.20 -4.91 7.21
CA VAL A 218 0.79 -5.93 6.86
C VAL A 218 1.92 -5.93 7.89
N PRO A 219 2.67 -7.03 8.05
CA PRO A 219 3.87 -7.03 8.89
C PRO A 219 4.84 -5.91 8.48
N PRO A 220 5.49 -5.21 9.43
CA PRO A 220 5.57 -5.51 10.87
C PRO A 220 4.41 -4.98 11.73
N CYS A 221 3.30 -4.56 11.12
CA CYS A 221 2.10 -4.05 11.80
C CYS A 221 2.35 -2.87 12.76
N THR A 222 3.30 -2.00 12.39
CA THR A 222 3.67 -0.81 13.17
C THR A 222 2.45 0.05 13.46
N GLU A 223 2.26 0.41 14.75
CA GLU A 223 1.19 1.30 15.23
C GLU A 223 1.53 2.78 15.02
N GLY A 224 0.60 3.68 15.41
CA GLY A 224 0.77 5.12 15.21
C GLY A 224 0.43 5.60 13.80
N VAL A 225 -0.30 4.80 13.03
CA VAL A 225 -0.79 5.15 11.69
C VAL A 225 -2.08 5.95 11.82
N VAL A 226 -2.13 7.14 11.22
CA VAL A 226 -3.36 7.94 11.19
C VAL A 226 -4.25 7.44 10.06
N TRP A 227 -5.37 6.80 10.37
CA TRP A 227 -6.32 6.29 9.38
C TRP A 227 -7.44 7.29 9.09
N THR A 228 -7.74 7.49 7.81
CA THR A 228 -8.88 8.27 7.33
C THR A 228 -9.70 7.40 6.36
N VAL A 229 -10.81 6.83 6.80
CA VAL A 229 -11.67 5.98 5.96
C VAL A 229 -12.80 6.83 5.41
N LEU A 230 -12.84 7.02 4.09
CA LEU A 230 -13.88 7.82 3.43
C LEU A 230 -15.23 7.08 3.52
N ASP A 231 -16.31 7.82 3.84
CA ASP A 231 -17.63 7.22 4.00
C ASP A 231 -18.26 6.80 2.65
N LYS A 232 -17.92 7.54 1.60
CA LYS A 232 -18.50 7.36 0.27
C LYS A 232 -17.92 6.11 -0.38
N ILE A 233 -18.81 5.15 -0.62
CA ILE A 233 -18.49 3.90 -1.31
C ILE A 233 -18.40 4.13 -2.82
N ARG A 234 -17.30 3.70 -3.44
CA ARG A 234 -17.12 3.68 -4.90
C ARG A 234 -17.67 2.39 -5.51
N THR A 235 -17.74 2.38 -6.83
CA THR A 235 -18.07 1.17 -7.58
C THR A 235 -16.84 0.61 -8.27
N VAL A 236 -16.74 -0.71 -8.33
CA VAL A 236 -15.77 -1.46 -9.13
C VAL A 236 -16.50 -2.60 -9.83
N SER A 237 -16.08 -3.00 -11.04
CA SER A 237 -16.69 -4.15 -11.69
C SER A 237 -16.11 -5.47 -11.17
N THR A 238 -16.88 -6.54 -11.26
CA THR A 238 -16.41 -7.89 -10.90
C THR A 238 -15.19 -8.29 -11.74
N GLU A 239 -15.16 -7.92 -13.01
CA GLU A 239 -14.05 -8.18 -13.93
C GLU A 239 -12.78 -7.47 -13.49
N GLN A 240 -12.88 -6.23 -12.99
CA GLN A 240 -11.73 -5.47 -12.49
C GLN A 240 -11.14 -6.09 -11.23
N VAL A 241 -11.98 -6.49 -10.27
CA VAL A 241 -11.51 -7.20 -9.06
C VAL A 241 -10.86 -8.53 -9.43
N ASN A 242 -11.49 -9.31 -10.31
CA ASN A 242 -10.93 -10.57 -10.79
C ASN A 242 -9.61 -10.39 -11.53
N LEU A 243 -9.46 -9.31 -12.29
CA LEU A 243 -8.22 -8.99 -12.98
C LEU A 243 -7.07 -8.72 -11.99
N MET A 244 -7.33 -7.97 -10.92
CA MET A 244 -6.33 -7.75 -9.87
C MET A 244 -5.97 -9.06 -9.16
N LYS A 245 -6.96 -9.89 -8.81
CA LYS A 245 -6.70 -11.21 -8.20
C LYS A 245 -5.87 -12.13 -9.10
N GLN A 246 -6.08 -12.09 -10.42
CA GLN A 246 -5.30 -12.91 -11.36
C GLN A 246 -3.84 -12.50 -11.48
N ALA A 247 -3.50 -11.27 -11.09
CA ALA A 247 -2.13 -10.77 -11.06
C ALA A 247 -1.37 -11.16 -9.77
N LEU A 248 -2.05 -11.83 -8.83
CA LEU A 248 -1.48 -12.22 -7.54
C LEU A 248 -1.43 -13.76 -7.41
N PRO A 249 -0.44 -14.30 -6.68
CA PRO A 249 -0.42 -15.71 -6.26
C PRO A 249 -1.67 -16.09 -5.45
N GLU A 250 -2.00 -17.38 -5.41
CA GLU A 250 -3.25 -17.90 -4.83
C GLU A 250 -3.46 -17.43 -3.39
N GLU A 251 -2.42 -17.49 -2.57
CA GLU A 251 -2.38 -17.09 -1.17
C GLU A 251 -2.56 -15.57 -0.93
N PHE A 252 -2.42 -14.75 -1.98
CA PHE A 252 -2.61 -13.30 -1.95
C PHE A 252 -3.82 -12.83 -2.78
N LYS A 253 -4.58 -13.73 -3.40
CA LYS A 253 -5.84 -13.37 -4.08
C LYS A 253 -6.89 -12.81 -3.13
N ASN A 254 -6.82 -13.19 -1.86
CA ASN A 254 -7.61 -12.63 -0.78
C ASN A 254 -6.65 -12.01 0.25
N ASN A 255 -6.04 -10.88 -0.11
CA ASN A 255 -4.99 -10.22 0.67
C ASN A 255 -5.52 -9.29 1.76
N SER A 256 -6.58 -9.67 2.47
CA SER A 256 -7.21 -8.82 3.50
C SER A 256 -6.91 -9.38 4.89
N ARG A 257 -6.27 -8.58 5.74
CA ARG A 257 -6.06 -8.93 7.15
C ARG A 257 -7.42 -9.02 7.86
N PRO A 258 -7.64 -9.99 8.76
CA PRO A 258 -8.82 -10.04 9.60
C PRO A 258 -9.01 -8.78 10.46
N LEU A 259 -10.25 -8.50 10.85
CA LEU A 259 -10.57 -7.40 11.75
C LEU A 259 -9.84 -7.55 13.08
N GLN A 260 -9.31 -6.44 13.58
CA GLN A 260 -8.62 -6.32 14.84
C GLN A 260 -9.54 -5.75 15.90
N ASN A 261 -9.27 -6.04 17.16
CA ASN A 261 -10.08 -5.55 18.26
C ASN A 261 -9.93 -4.02 18.39
N ILE A 262 -11.04 -3.32 18.55
CA ILE A 262 -11.03 -1.86 18.72
C ILE A 262 -10.52 -1.44 20.10
N TYR A 263 -10.62 -2.34 21.10
CA TYR A 263 -10.29 -2.07 22.49
C TYR A 263 -10.96 -0.78 23.00
N ASP A 264 -10.17 0.17 23.48
CA ASP A 264 -10.62 1.41 24.11
C ASP A 264 -10.64 2.58 23.11
N ARG A 265 -10.27 2.35 21.84
CA ARG A 265 -10.23 3.39 20.81
C ARG A 265 -11.63 3.85 20.42
N THR A 266 -11.73 5.14 20.14
CA THR A 266 -12.91 5.81 19.58
C THR A 266 -12.66 6.16 18.13
N ILE A 267 -13.72 6.28 17.34
CA ILE A 267 -13.64 6.63 15.93
C ILE A 267 -14.19 8.04 15.76
N GLY A 268 -13.35 9.00 15.39
CA GLY A 268 -13.80 10.34 15.06
C GLY A 268 -14.59 10.34 13.75
N LEU A 269 -15.71 11.04 13.70
CA LEU A 269 -16.48 11.28 12.48
C LEU A 269 -16.44 12.77 12.15
N HIS A 270 -15.97 13.08 10.95
CA HIS A 270 -16.14 14.40 10.36
C HIS A 270 -17.24 14.34 9.30
N GLN A 271 -18.16 15.30 9.33
CA GLN A 271 -19.17 15.55 8.30
C GLN A 271 -19.56 17.04 8.30
N ILE A 272 -19.88 17.58 7.12
CA ILE A 272 -20.34 18.97 6.91
C ILE A 272 -21.61 18.92 6.09
#